data_AF-A0A7C7YVY4-F1
#
_entry.id   AF-A0A7C7YVY4-F1
#
_cell.length_a   1.000
_cell.length_b   1.000
_cell.length_c   1.000
_cell.angle_alpha   90.00
_cell.angle_beta   90.00
_cell.angle_gamma   90.00
#
_symmetry.space_group_name_H-M   'P 1'
#
loop_
_entity.id
_entity.type
_entity.pdbx_description
1 polymer ?
#
loop_
_entity_poly.entity_id
_entity_poly.type
_entity_poly.pdbx_seq_one_letter_code
_entity_poly.pdbx_strand_id
1 'polypeptide(L)'
;MQSSASKAKPRQRTYPGSEVLAGQSPRKVLTKILRGDPLGMDSRCADRVAHHANLVDPDRLYDHATAWVAHQAFGYDGTPPLDEFLTTCIDSTIRTLLDEDIEVQRQGIPALGDPDQSSTTSVSHWLADCLGIEPPIARKCAVVYNNLPIPVREAFWAVVIQSKPLERAVAEGHGAPAKAKARVRYALAMMSTLGTTPEPNPDPGAPSWNYAEDIFLGSDNTGRSDR
;
A
#
# COMPACT_ATOMS: atom_id res chain seq x y z
N MET A 1 -46.97 -25.55 -28.48
CA MET A 1 -47.08 -24.15 -28.03
C MET A 1 -46.09 -23.95 -26.90
N GLN A 2 -44.89 -23.42 -27.19
CA GLN A 2 -43.87 -23.15 -26.16
C GLN A 2 -44.16 -21.80 -25.53
N SER A 3 -44.61 -21.83 -24.28
CA SER A 3 -44.83 -20.65 -23.44
C SER A 3 -43.49 -19.96 -23.19
N SER A 4 -43.25 -18.86 -23.89
CA SER A 4 -42.10 -17.99 -23.66
C SER A 4 -42.33 -17.25 -22.34
N ALA A 5 -41.80 -17.79 -21.25
CA ALA A 5 -41.82 -17.14 -19.95
C ALA A 5 -41.08 -15.79 -20.06
N SER A 6 -41.86 -14.71 -20.04
CA SER A 6 -41.36 -13.34 -19.98
C SER A 6 -40.48 -13.20 -18.73
N LYS A 7 -39.16 -13.20 -18.91
CA LYS A 7 -38.19 -12.89 -17.85
C LYS A 7 -38.48 -11.46 -17.38
N ALA A 8 -39.20 -11.33 -16.26
CA ALA A 8 -39.41 -10.06 -15.61
C ALA A 8 -38.05 -9.41 -15.37
N LYS A 9 -37.86 -8.21 -15.94
CA LYS A 9 -36.63 -7.44 -15.78
C LYS A 9 -36.47 -7.17 -14.27
N PRO A 10 -35.40 -7.63 -13.61
CA PRO A 10 -35.22 -7.38 -12.19
C PRO A 10 -35.30 -5.87 -11.93
N ARG A 11 -36.13 -5.47 -10.97
CA ARG A 11 -36.23 -4.06 -10.54
C ARG A 11 -34.83 -3.62 -10.11
N GLN A 12 -34.22 -2.69 -10.86
CA GLN A 12 -32.94 -2.11 -10.47
C GLN A 12 -33.15 -1.34 -9.17
N ARG A 13 -32.51 -1.80 -8.09
CA ARG A 13 -32.43 -1.04 -6.84
C ARG A 13 -31.59 0.21 -7.11
N THR A 14 -32.09 1.36 -6.67
CA THR A 14 -31.37 2.63 -6.74
C THR A 14 -30.51 2.76 -5.50
N TYR A 15 -29.21 2.97 -5.69
CA TYR A 15 -28.22 3.21 -4.64
C TYR A 15 -27.16 4.21 -5.16
N PRO A 16 -26.40 4.89 -4.30
CA PRO A 16 -25.31 5.77 -4.75
C PRO A 16 -24.33 5.02 -5.65
N GLY A 17 -24.02 5.53 -6.84
CA GLY A 17 -23.14 4.85 -7.80
C GLY A 17 -23.83 3.80 -8.67
N SER A 18 -25.14 3.55 -8.49
CA SER A 18 -25.90 2.59 -9.33
C SER A 18 -25.92 2.98 -10.82
N GLU A 19 -25.81 4.26 -11.14
CA GLU A 19 -25.63 4.77 -12.51
C GLU A 19 -24.33 4.31 -13.17
N VAL A 20 -23.30 4.01 -12.37
CA VAL A 20 -22.02 3.46 -12.83
C VAL A 20 -22.05 1.94 -12.79
N LEU A 21 -22.48 1.35 -11.66
CA LEU A 21 -22.30 -0.06 -11.34
C LEU A 21 -23.45 -0.98 -11.81
N ALA A 22 -24.71 -0.50 -11.86
CA ALA A 22 -25.86 -1.40 -11.91
C ALA A 22 -26.10 -2.03 -13.30
N GLY A 23 -26.19 -3.37 -13.32
CA GLY A 23 -26.73 -4.16 -14.44
C GLY A 23 -25.89 -4.10 -15.72
N GLN A 24 -24.60 -3.78 -15.61
CA GLN A 24 -23.69 -3.69 -16.75
C GLN A 24 -22.64 -4.81 -16.69
N SER A 25 -22.05 -5.15 -17.83
CA SER A 25 -20.89 -6.04 -17.85
C SER A 25 -19.67 -5.34 -17.25
N PRO A 26 -18.71 -6.08 -16.66
CA PRO A 26 -17.48 -5.50 -16.11
C PRO A 26 -16.78 -4.53 -17.06
N ARG A 27 -16.68 -4.87 -18.35
CA ARG A 27 -16.11 -4.00 -19.38
C ARG A 27 -16.78 -2.63 -19.47
N LYS A 28 -18.11 -2.56 -19.36
CA LYS A 28 -18.87 -1.30 -19.40
C LYS A 28 -18.66 -0.47 -18.14
N VAL A 29 -18.63 -1.13 -16.97
CA VAL A 29 -18.33 -0.47 -15.69
C VAL A 29 -16.93 0.14 -15.74
N LEU A 30 -15.91 -0.64 -16.12
CA LEU A 30 -14.54 -0.17 -16.26
C LEU A 30 -14.43 1.02 -17.23
N THR A 31 -15.07 0.93 -18.41
CA THR A 31 -15.07 2.02 -19.40
C THR A 31 -15.66 3.32 -18.82
N LYS A 32 -16.65 3.23 -17.93
CA LYS A 32 -17.22 4.42 -17.27
C LYS A 32 -16.28 4.99 -16.22
N ILE A 33 -15.64 4.14 -15.44
CA ILE A 33 -14.66 4.57 -14.43
C ILE A 33 -13.51 5.32 -15.12
N LEU A 34 -12.93 4.74 -16.17
CA LEU A 34 -11.79 5.32 -16.90
C LEU A 34 -12.10 6.62 -17.66
N ARG A 35 -13.38 6.98 -17.87
CA ARG A 35 -13.75 8.20 -18.63
C ARG A 35 -13.70 9.49 -17.81
N GLY A 36 -13.68 9.40 -16.49
CA GLY A 36 -13.71 10.61 -15.66
C GLY A 36 -13.82 10.34 -14.17
N ASP A 37 -13.47 9.14 -13.73
CA ASP A 37 -13.47 8.71 -12.33
C ASP A 37 -14.72 9.11 -11.51
N PRO A 38 -15.93 8.72 -11.95
CA PRO A 38 -17.17 9.05 -11.25
C PRO A 38 -17.25 8.47 -9.83
N LEU A 39 -16.34 7.57 -9.45
CA LEU A 39 -16.29 6.96 -8.12
C LEU A 39 -15.19 7.55 -7.22
N GLY A 40 -14.35 8.47 -7.76
CA GLY A 40 -13.22 9.07 -7.04
C GLY A 40 -12.13 8.04 -6.68
N MET A 41 -11.97 6.98 -7.47
CA MET A 41 -11.01 5.90 -7.26
C MET A 41 -9.58 6.40 -7.11
N ASP A 42 -9.16 7.42 -7.86
CA ASP A 42 -7.79 7.95 -7.77
C ASP A 42 -7.49 8.49 -6.37
N SER A 43 -8.31 9.46 -5.91
CA SER A 43 -8.20 10.03 -4.57
C SER A 43 -8.33 8.98 -3.45
N ARG A 44 -9.25 8.02 -3.60
CA ARG A 44 -9.45 6.94 -2.62
C ARG A 44 -8.23 6.02 -2.56
N CYS A 45 -7.64 5.66 -3.70
CA CYS A 45 -6.41 4.85 -3.74
C CYS A 45 -5.27 5.58 -3.02
N ALA A 46 -5.04 6.86 -3.33
CA ALA A 46 -4.03 7.67 -2.67
C ALA A 46 -4.24 7.76 -1.14
N ASP A 47 -5.47 8.01 -0.70
CA ASP A 47 -5.83 8.07 0.71
C ASP A 47 -5.60 6.73 1.43
N ARG A 48 -5.96 5.61 0.80
CA ARG A 48 -5.72 4.27 1.38
C ARG A 48 -4.24 3.93 1.47
N VAL A 49 -3.44 4.26 0.46
CA VAL A 49 -1.99 4.07 0.49
C VAL A 49 -1.37 4.88 1.62
N ALA A 50 -1.76 6.15 1.77
CA ALA A 50 -1.28 7.03 2.83
C ALA A 50 -1.72 6.54 4.22
N HIS A 51 -2.97 6.07 4.36
CA HIS A 51 -3.51 5.54 5.61
C HIS A 51 -2.75 4.32 6.13
N HIS A 52 -2.37 3.39 5.23
CA HIS A 52 -1.59 2.20 5.61
C HIS A 52 -0.08 2.42 5.58
N ALA A 53 0.35 3.61 5.14
CA ALA A 53 1.73 4.00 4.92
C ALA A 53 2.48 2.98 4.06
N ASN A 54 1.87 2.49 2.98
CA ASN A 54 2.46 1.49 2.09
C ASN A 54 3.20 2.15 0.92
N LEU A 55 4.33 1.58 0.49
CA LEU A 55 4.99 1.94 -0.76
C LEU A 55 4.44 1.05 -1.87
N VAL A 56 3.41 1.54 -2.56
CA VAL A 56 2.75 0.88 -3.70
C VAL A 56 2.68 1.86 -4.86
N ASP A 57 2.94 1.37 -6.07
CA ASP A 57 2.81 2.15 -7.30
C ASP A 57 1.36 2.63 -7.51
N PRO A 58 1.11 3.95 -7.55
CA PRO A 58 -0.25 4.49 -7.57
C PRO A 58 -1.00 4.16 -8.87
N ASP A 59 -0.31 4.16 -10.01
CA ASP A 59 -0.91 3.85 -11.30
C ASP A 59 -1.30 2.36 -11.36
N ARG A 60 -0.39 1.47 -10.92
CA ARG A 60 -0.69 0.02 -10.83
C ARG A 60 -1.84 -0.26 -9.88
N LEU A 61 -1.91 0.44 -8.75
CA LEU A 61 -3.02 0.32 -7.81
C LEU A 61 -4.33 0.79 -8.43
N TYR A 62 -4.36 1.97 -9.07
CA TYR A 62 -5.55 2.48 -9.73
C TYR A 62 -6.06 1.51 -10.80
N ASP A 63 -5.20 1.03 -11.68
CA ASP A 63 -5.58 0.10 -12.75
C ASP A 63 -6.14 -1.21 -12.20
N HIS A 64 -5.47 -1.81 -11.21
CA HIS A 64 -5.96 -3.07 -10.61
C HIS A 64 -7.24 -2.85 -9.80
N ALA A 65 -7.34 -1.76 -9.04
CA ALA A 65 -8.51 -1.50 -8.21
C ALA A 65 -9.75 -1.21 -9.06
N THR A 66 -9.62 -0.43 -10.15
CA THR A 66 -10.73 -0.16 -11.06
C THR A 66 -11.17 -1.40 -11.82
N ALA A 67 -10.24 -2.26 -12.25
CA ALA A 67 -10.54 -3.56 -12.83
C ALA A 67 -11.27 -4.48 -11.83
N TRP A 68 -10.79 -4.51 -10.57
CA TRP A 68 -11.41 -5.30 -9.51
C TRP A 68 -12.82 -4.84 -9.18
N VAL A 69 -13.02 -3.53 -8.99
CA VAL A 69 -14.35 -2.92 -8.78
C VAL A 69 -15.29 -3.26 -9.93
N ALA A 70 -14.83 -3.12 -11.18
CA ALA A 70 -15.63 -3.44 -12.35
C ALA A 70 -16.04 -4.92 -12.41
N HIS A 71 -15.16 -5.83 -12.01
CA HIS A 71 -15.46 -7.25 -11.91
C HIS A 71 -16.49 -7.55 -10.80
N GLN A 72 -16.30 -6.98 -9.60
CA GLN A 72 -17.17 -7.20 -8.45
C GLN A 72 -18.55 -6.51 -8.59
N ALA A 73 -18.64 -5.45 -9.40
CA ALA A 73 -19.88 -4.70 -9.62
C ALA A 73 -21.05 -5.54 -10.15
N PHE A 74 -20.79 -6.64 -10.86
CA PHE A 74 -21.85 -7.49 -11.44
C PHE A 74 -22.77 -8.10 -10.37
N GLY A 75 -22.24 -8.37 -9.17
CA GLY A 75 -22.99 -8.92 -8.04
C GLY A 75 -23.41 -7.88 -6.99
N TYR A 76 -23.04 -6.62 -7.18
CA TYR A 76 -23.25 -5.58 -6.17
C TYR A 76 -24.68 -5.01 -6.22
N ASP A 77 -25.41 -5.18 -5.11
CA ASP A 77 -26.83 -4.81 -5.00
C ASP A 77 -27.07 -3.54 -4.15
N GLY A 78 -26.00 -2.85 -3.78
CA GLY A 78 -26.02 -1.72 -2.84
C GLY A 78 -25.66 -2.09 -1.39
N THR A 79 -25.38 -3.37 -1.11
CA THR A 79 -24.90 -3.85 0.20
C THR A 79 -23.53 -4.52 0.06
N PRO A 80 -22.50 -4.12 0.81
CA PRO A 80 -22.46 -3.05 1.82
C PRO A 80 -22.60 -1.64 1.19
N PRO A 81 -22.70 -0.54 1.97
CA PRO A 81 -22.66 0.82 1.42
C PRO A 81 -21.50 1.05 0.46
N LEU A 82 -21.69 1.91 -0.55
CA LEU A 82 -20.72 2.08 -1.65
C LEU A 82 -19.30 2.35 -1.15
N ASP A 83 -19.12 3.24 -0.17
CA ASP A 83 -17.81 3.59 0.36
C ASP A 83 -17.08 2.39 0.97
N GLU A 84 -17.80 1.55 1.71
CA GLU A 84 -17.24 0.33 2.32
C GLU A 84 -16.90 -0.71 1.24
N PHE A 85 -17.76 -0.86 0.24
CA PHE A 85 -17.51 -1.74 -0.91
C PHE A 85 -16.23 -1.32 -1.67
N LEU A 86 -16.09 -0.04 -2.00
CA LEU A 86 -14.91 0.48 -2.69
C LEU A 86 -13.64 0.35 -1.84
N THR A 87 -13.72 0.69 -0.56
CA THR A 87 -12.59 0.54 0.39
C THR A 87 -12.12 -0.91 0.46
N THR A 88 -13.06 -1.86 0.57
CA THR A 88 -12.75 -3.30 0.60
C THR A 88 -12.07 -3.76 -0.68
N CYS A 89 -12.50 -3.24 -1.84
CA CYS A 89 -11.87 -3.52 -3.12
C CYS A 89 -10.43 -3.00 -3.15
N ILE A 90 -10.21 -1.74 -2.77
CA ILE A 90 -8.88 -1.12 -2.76
C ILE A 90 -7.94 -1.85 -1.79
N ASP A 91 -8.37 -2.14 -0.56
CA ASP A 91 -7.55 -2.85 0.43
C ASP A 91 -7.18 -4.26 -0.03
N SER A 92 -8.09 -4.94 -0.72
CA SER A 92 -7.82 -6.25 -1.31
C SER A 92 -6.81 -6.15 -2.44
N THR A 93 -6.94 -5.16 -3.32
CA THR A 93 -5.96 -4.88 -4.37
C THR A 93 -4.58 -4.55 -3.80
N ILE A 94 -4.49 -3.69 -2.78
CA ILE A 94 -3.21 -3.37 -2.12
C ILE A 94 -2.53 -4.66 -1.63
N ARG A 95 -3.26 -5.54 -0.94
CA ARG A 95 -2.70 -6.82 -0.47
C ARG A 95 -2.22 -7.69 -1.62
N THR A 96 -3.02 -7.84 -2.67
CA THR A 96 -2.63 -8.59 -3.87
C THR A 96 -1.33 -8.05 -4.48
N LEU A 97 -1.20 -6.73 -4.62
CA LEU A 97 -0.01 -6.11 -5.19
C LEU A 97 1.24 -6.33 -4.32
N LEU A 98 1.09 -6.23 -2.99
CA LEU A 98 2.18 -6.51 -2.05
C LEU A 98 2.62 -7.98 -2.11
N ASP A 99 1.67 -8.91 -2.19
CA ASP A 99 1.95 -10.35 -2.33
C ASP A 99 2.65 -10.65 -3.66
N GLU A 100 2.21 -10.01 -4.75
CA GLU A 100 2.86 -10.09 -6.07
C GLU A 100 4.31 -9.57 -6.02
N ASP A 101 4.56 -8.45 -5.35
CA ASP A 101 5.91 -7.88 -5.24
C ASP A 101 6.85 -8.80 -4.44
N ILE A 102 6.35 -9.42 -3.37
CA ILE A 102 7.08 -10.44 -2.59
C ILE A 102 7.40 -11.64 -3.49
N GLU A 103 6.43 -12.12 -4.26
CA GLU A 103 6.62 -13.27 -5.14
C GLU A 103 7.64 -12.98 -6.26
N VAL A 104 7.54 -11.82 -6.89
CA VAL A 104 8.49 -11.36 -7.91
C VAL A 104 9.90 -11.27 -7.34
N GLN A 105 10.06 -10.75 -6.12
CA GLN A 105 11.34 -10.74 -5.42
C GLN A 105 11.86 -12.16 -5.15
N ARG A 106 10.99 -13.07 -4.70
CA ARG A 106 11.34 -14.48 -4.40
C ARG A 106 11.81 -15.22 -5.64
N GLN A 107 11.19 -14.97 -6.79
CA GLN A 107 11.57 -15.59 -8.06
C GLN A 107 12.85 -15.01 -8.66
N GLY A 108 13.39 -13.93 -8.09
CA GLY A 108 14.57 -13.25 -8.62
C GLY A 108 14.34 -12.66 -10.02
N ILE A 109 13.08 -12.51 -10.43
CA ILE A 109 12.74 -11.92 -11.72
C ILE A 109 13.24 -10.47 -11.70
N PRO A 110 14.15 -10.09 -12.62
CA PRO A 110 14.55 -8.69 -12.76
C PRO A 110 13.30 -7.83 -12.84
N ALA A 111 13.31 -6.62 -12.27
CA ALA A 111 12.24 -5.69 -12.61
C ALA A 111 12.25 -5.58 -14.14
N LEU A 112 11.23 -6.16 -14.79
CA LEU A 112 11.01 -6.04 -16.21
C LEU A 112 10.56 -4.60 -16.42
N GLY A 113 11.50 -3.67 -16.29
CA GLY A 113 11.41 -2.43 -17.00
C GLY A 113 11.61 -2.82 -18.44
N ASP A 114 10.51 -3.01 -19.17
CA ASP A 114 10.57 -2.73 -20.59
C ASP A 114 11.15 -1.30 -20.67
N PRO A 115 12.34 -1.09 -21.26
CA PRO A 115 12.97 0.22 -21.29
C PRO A 115 12.04 1.29 -21.91
N ASP A 116 11.06 0.87 -22.71
CA ASP A 116 10.02 1.74 -23.29
C ASP A 116 8.79 1.96 -22.37
N GLN A 117 8.61 1.14 -21.32
CA GLN A 117 7.60 1.34 -20.26
C GLN A 117 8.22 1.90 -18.97
N SER A 118 9.36 2.60 -19.09
CA SER A 118 9.91 3.46 -18.07
C SER A 118 8.94 4.62 -17.78
N SER A 119 7.79 4.35 -17.17
CA SER A 119 7.04 5.40 -16.52
C SER A 119 7.91 5.90 -15.37
N THR A 120 8.46 7.11 -15.54
CA THR A 120 9.17 7.86 -14.51
C THR A 120 8.35 8.01 -13.21
N THR A 121 7.08 7.62 -13.24
CA THR A 121 6.11 7.66 -12.14
C THR A 121 6.20 6.47 -11.19
N SER A 122 6.92 5.39 -11.52
CA SER A 122 6.92 4.22 -10.64
C SER A 122 7.56 4.51 -9.28
N VAL A 123 6.94 4.03 -8.19
CA VAL A 123 7.46 4.22 -6.82
C VAL A 123 8.88 3.68 -6.67
N SER A 124 9.24 2.60 -7.38
CA SER A 124 10.61 2.07 -7.35
C SER A 124 11.61 3.03 -8.01
N HIS A 125 11.22 3.71 -9.09
CA HIS A 125 12.06 4.73 -9.74
C HIS A 125 12.19 5.97 -8.85
N TRP A 126 11.08 6.45 -8.27
CA TRP A 126 11.12 7.56 -7.33
C TRP A 126 12.00 7.26 -6.11
N LEU A 127 11.89 6.05 -5.53
CA LEU A 127 12.77 5.61 -4.44
C LEU A 127 14.23 5.50 -4.87
N ALA A 128 14.48 4.98 -6.08
CA ALA A 128 15.82 4.89 -6.65
C ALA A 128 16.47 6.27 -6.75
N ASP A 129 15.75 7.26 -7.27
CA ASP A 129 16.21 8.65 -7.40
C ASP A 129 16.45 9.29 -6.04
N CYS A 130 15.54 9.08 -5.07
CA CYS A 130 15.66 9.65 -3.73
C CYS A 130 16.84 9.06 -2.93
N LEU A 131 17.11 7.78 -3.10
CA LEU A 131 18.13 7.06 -2.33
C LEU A 131 19.46 6.90 -3.07
N GLY A 132 19.53 7.29 -4.35
CA GLY A 132 20.70 7.09 -5.19
C GLY A 132 21.05 5.60 -5.39
N ILE A 133 20.04 4.74 -5.49
CA ILE A 133 20.20 3.28 -5.66
C ILE A 133 19.60 2.83 -6.99
N GLU A 134 19.97 1.63 -7.44
CA GLU A 134 19.40 1.07 -8.66
C GLU A 134 17.91 0.67 -8.47
N PRO A 135 17.04 0.83 -9.49
CA PRO A 135 15.63 0.46 -9.39
C PRO A 135 15.34 -0.98 -8.87
N PRO A 136 16.12 -2.01 -9.25
CA PRO A 136 15.95 -3.35 -8.68
C PRO A 136 16.18 -3.42 -7.16
N ILE A 137 17.09 -2.59 -6.62
CA ILE A 137 17.35 -2.46 -5.18
C ILE A 137 16.20 -1.69 -4.53
N ALA A 138 15.76 -0.58 -5.12
CA ALA A 138 14.64 0.21 -4.62
C ALA A 138 13.34 -0.62 -4.48
N ARG A 139 13.06 -1.51 -5.44
CA ARG A 139 11.95 -2.45 -5.34
C ARG A 139 12.07 -3.39 -4.13
N LYS A 140 13.26 -3.95 -3.88
CA LYS A 140 13.50 -4.78 -2.68
C LYS A 140 13.31 -3.96 -1.39
N CYS A 141 13.75 -2.71 -1.39
CA CYS A 141 13.55 -1.79 -0.26
C CYS A 141 12.06 -1.59 0.02
N ALA A 142 11.23 -1.40 -1.02
CA ALA A 142 9.78 -1.28 -0.87
C ALA A 142 9.16 -2.53 -0.23
N VAL A 143 9.56 -3.74 -0.67
CA VAL A 143 9.07 -5.00 -0.08
C VAL A 143 9.48 -5.13 1.40
N VAL A 144 10.74 -4.85 1.74
CA VAL A 144 11.19 -4.89 3.14
C VAL A 144 10.44 -3.86 3.98
N TYR A 145 10.29 -2.64 3.47
CA TYR A 145 9.56 -1.57 4.13
C TYR A 145 8.10 -1.95 4.40
N ASN A 146 7.39 -2.49 3.41
CA ASN A 146 5.98 -2.86 3.53
C ASN A 146 5.75 -3.99 4.55
N ASN A 147 6.78 -4.77 4.87
CA ASN A 147 6.75 -5.79 5.91
C ASN A 147 7.10 -5.27 7.33
N LEU A 148 7.51 -4.01 7.47
CA LEU A 148 7.78 -3.41 8.80
C LEU A 148 6.48 -3.20 9.59
N PRO A 149 6.55 -3.16 10.93
CA PRO A 149 5.38 -2.84 11.78
C PRO A 149 4.74 -1.50 11.42
N ILE A 150 3.40 -1.40 11.49
CA ILE A 150 2.63 -0.19 11.13
C ILE A 150 3.21 1.09 11.77
N PRO A 151 3.51 1.14 13.09
CA PRO A 151 4.03 2.37 13.70
C PRO A 151 5.40 2.80 13.15
N VAL A 152 6.19 1.86 12.63
CA VAL A 152 7.47 2.14 11.98
C VAL A 152 7.23 2.76 10.60
N ARG A 153 6.32 2.16 9.82
CA ARG A 153 5.95 2.66 8.49
C ARG A 153 5.35 4.06 8.56
N GLU A 154 4.40 4.30 9.46
CA GLU A 154 3.79 5.62 9.63
C GLU A 154 4.80 6.72 9.96
N ALA A 155 5.73 6.45 10.89
CA ALA A 155 6.77 7.42 11.26
C ALA A 155 7.72 7.71 10.09
N PHE A 156 8.12 6.67 9.35
CA PHE A 156 8.93 6.81 8.15
C PHE A 156 8.18 7.57 7.05
N TRP A 157 6.92 7.22 6.80
CA TRP A 157 6.07 7.87 5.82
C TRP A 157 5.91 9.36 6.09
N ALA A 158 5.60 9.74 7.33
CA ALA A 158 5.46 11.14 7.71
C ALA A 158 6.76 11.93 7.47
N VAL A 159 7.91 11.40 7.90
CA VAL A 159 9.18 12.14 7.88
C VAL A 159 9.86 12.11 6.51
N VAL A 160 9.89 10.95 5.86
CA VAL A 160 10.65 10.73 4.62
C VAL A 160 9.77 10.95 3.39
N ILE A 161 8.60 10.33 3.34
CA ILE A 161 7.74 10.39 2.14
C ILE A 161 7.01 11.74 2.06
N GLN A 162 6.41 12.18 3.16
CA GLN A 162 5.68 13.45 3.23
C GLN A 162 6.59 14.65 3.54
N SER A 163 7.89 14.43 3.76
CA SER A 163 8.86 15.48 4.11
C SER A 163 8.44 16.35 5.30
N LYS A 164 7.68 15.79 6.25
CA LYS A 164 7.26 16.53 7.45
C LYS A 164 8.46 16.67 8.40
N PRO A 165 8.64 17.84 9.04
CA PRO A 165 9.57 17.96 10.16
C PRO A 165 9.24 16.93 11.26
N LEU A 166 10.25 16.41 11.93
CA LEU A 166 10.08 15.41 12.98
C LEU A 166 9.13 15.91 14.09
N GLU A 167 9.20 17.19 14.43
CA GLU A 167 8.36 17.85 15.42
C GLU A 167 6.87 17.78 15.03
N ARG A 168 6.57 17.94 13.74
CA ARG A 168 5.21 17.81 13.21
C ARG A 168 4.73 16.37 13.27
N ALA A 169 5.57 15.40 12.90
CA ALA A 169 5.23 13.99 13.00
C ALA A 169 4.94 13.57 14.47
N VAL A 170 5.71 14.11 15.43
CA VAL A 170 5.45 13.90 16.87
C VAL A 170 4.11 14.51 17.29
N ALA A 171 3.81 15.73 16.83
CA ALA A 171 2.54 16.40 17.14
C ALA A 171 1.31 15.66 16.55
N GLU A 172 1.48 14.97 15.43
CA GLU A 172 0.45 14.14 14.78
C GLU A 172 0.29 12.75 15.44
N GLY A 173 1.05 12.44 16.50
CA GLY A 173 0.86 11.25 17.32
C GLY A 173 1.80 10.08 16.99
N HIS A 174 2.83 10.26 16.17
CA HIS A 174 3.79 9.19 15.84
C HIS A 174 4.78 8.83 16.97
N GLY A 175 4.46 9.20 18.22
CA GLY A 175 5.22 8.91 19.43
C GLY A 175 6.17 10.04 19.86
N ALA A 176 6.83 9.87 21.01
CA ALA A 176 7.82 10.84 21.51
C ALA A 176 8.98 11.02 20.50
N PRO A 177 9.66 12.19 20.46
CA PRO A 177 10.69 12.49 19.46
C PRO A 177 11.76 11.42 19.30
N ALA A 178 12.27 10.88 20.42
CA ALA A 178 13.27 9.80 20.40
C ALA A 178 12.72 8.50 19.78
N LYS A 179 11.47 8.14 20.07
CA LYS A 179 10.81 6.94 19.52
C LYS A 179 10.53 7.10 18.02
N ALA A 180 10.01 8.26 17.59
CA ALA A 180 9.79 8.55 16.17
C ALA A 180 11.11 8.50 15.38
N LYS A 181 12.17 9.13 15.90
CA LYS A 181 13.52 9.07 15.30
C LYS A 181 14.06 7.64 15.24
N ALA A 182 13.89 6.84 16.31
CA ALA A 182 14.32 5.45 16.34
C ALA A 182 13.59 4.60 15.29
N ARG A 183 12.27 4.80 15.11
CA ARG A 183 11.46 4.13 14.09
C ARG A 183 11.93 4.43 12.67
N VAL A 184 12.17 5.71 12.36
CA VAL A 184 12.70 6.13 11.04
C VAL A 184 14.07 5.50 10.79
N ARG A 185 14.98 5.55 11.77
CA ARG A 185 16.31 4.92 11.67
C ARG A 185 16.22 3.41 11.49
N TYR A 186 15.31 2.76 12.19
CA TYR A 186 15.08 1.32 12.08
C TYR A 186 14.62 0.94 10.66
N ALA A 187 13.66 1.67 10.09
CA ALA A 187 13.21 1.45 8.72
C ALA A 187 14.35 1.58 7.69
N LEU A 188 15.16 2.65 7.80
CA LEU A 188 16.34 2.87 6.95
C LEU A 188 17.37 1.74 7.11
N ALA A 189 17.64 1.31 8.35
CA ALA A 189 18.56 0.21 8.63
C ALA A 189 18.08 -1.09 7.97
N MET A 190 16.79 -1.42 8.11
CA MET A 190 16.22 -2.63 7.49
C MET A 190 16.29 -2.61 5.96
N MET A 191 16.08 -1.46 5.32
CA MET A 191 16.23 -1.35 3.86
C MET A 191 17.71 -1.42 3.42
N SER A 192 18.64 -0.91 4.24
CA SER A 192 20.07 -0.90 3.89
C SER A 192 20.74 -2.28 3.88
N THR A 193 20.17 -3.28 4.54
CA THR A 193 20.73 -4.65 4.58
C THR A 193 20.56 -5.41 3.25
N LEU A 194 19.78 -4.89 2.30
CA LEU A 194 19.47 -5.53 1.03
C LEU A 194 20.63 -5.53 0.02
N GLY A 195 21.66 -4.70 0.24
CA GLY A 195 22.82 -4.54 -0.63
C GLY A 195 24.05 -5.37 -0.22
N THR A 196 24.06 -5.95 0.98
CA THR A 196 25.14 -6.83 1.40
C THR A 196 24.81 -8.25 0.97
N THR A 197 25.25 -8.64 -0.23
CA THR A 197 25.86 -9.98 -0.33
C THR A 197 26.89 -9.98 0.79
N PRO A 198 26.86 -10.89 1.78
CA PRO A 198 27.85 -10.86 2.83
C PRO A 198 29.21 -11.09 2.16
N GLU A 199 29.96 -10.02 1.90
CA GLU A 199 31.40 -10.18 1.88
C GLU A 199 31.77 -10.75 3.25
N PRO A 200 32.59 -11.81 3.29
CA PRO A 200 32.99 -12.42 4.55
C PRO A 200 33.53 -11.32 5.45
N ASN A 201 32.85 -11.12 6.59
CA ASN A 201 33.11 -10.03 7.52
C ASN A 201 34.62 -9.98 7.87
N PRO A 202 35.36 -8.91 7.52
CA PRO A 202 36.77 -8.80 7.86
C PRO A 202 37.01 -8.49 9.34
N ASP A 203 35.96 -8.15 10.11
CA ASP A 203 36.08 -7.79 11.52
C ASP A 203 35.10 -8.59 12.41
N PRO A 204 35.55 -9.70 13.03
CA PRO A 204 34.74 -10.50 13.95
C PRO A 204 34.39 -9.79 15.28
N GLY A 205 34.80 -8.53 15.48
CA GLY A 205 34.56 -7.76 16.71
C GLY A 205 33.34 -6.84 16.72
N ALA A 206 32.59 -6.68 15.62
CA ALA A 206 31.45 -5.76 15.60
C ALA A 206 30.27 -6.27 16.46
N PRO A 207 29.64 -5.40 17.28
CA PRO A 207 28.56 -5.80 18.18
C PRO A 207 27.33 -6.28 17.40
N SER A 208 26.83 -7.46 17.75
CA SER A 208 25.59 -8.02 17.20
C SER A 208 24.39 -7.20 17.70
N TRP A 209 23.72 -6.52 16.79
CA TRP A 209 22.54 -5.74 17.11
C TRP A 209 21.31 -6.65 17.28
N ASN A 210 21.09 -7.21 18.48
CA ASN A 210 19.84 -7.87 18.85
C ASN A 210 18.75 -6.80 19.11
N TYR A 211 18.22 -6.19 18.05
CA TYR A 211 17.27 -5.06 18.11
C TYR A 211 15.82 -5.43 18.50
N ALA A 212 15.44 -6.71 18.46
CA ALA A 212 14.02 -7.09 18.53
C ALA A 212 13.41 -6.98 19.93
N GLU A 213 14.20 -7.14 21.00
CA GLU A 213 13.66 -7.20 22.37
C GLU A 213 13.65 -5.83 23.07
N ASP A 214 14.66 -4.99 22.85
CA ASP A 214 14.81 -3.72 23.59
C ASP A 214 13.91 -2.58 23.09
N ILE A 215 13.49 -2.58 21.82
CA ILE A 215 12.61 -1.53 21.28
C ILE A 215 11.12 -1.78 21.61
N PHE A 216 10.73 -3.04 21.78
CA PHE A 216 9.32 -3.42 22.00
C PHE A 216 8.95 -3.63 23.48
N LEU A 217 9.90 -3.92 24.37
CA LEU A 217 9.63 -4.15 25.80
C LEU A 217 9.90 -2.93 26.68
N GLY A 218 9.77 -1.72 26.12
CA GLY A 218 9.67 -0.48 26.90
C GLY A 218 8.46 -0.56 27.84
N SER A 219 8.73 -1.07 29.02
CA SER A 219 7.79 -1.32 30.11
C SER A 219 7.19 0.01 30.54
N ASP A 220 5.95 0.25 30.14
CA ASP A 220 5.07 1.24 30.77
C ASP A 220 4.76 0.78 32.20
N ASN A 221 5.77 0.83 33.08
CA ASN A 221 5.60 0.76 34.52
C ASN A 221 5.22 2.16 35.01
N THR A 222 4.04 2.63 34.59
CA THR A 222 3.43 3.82 35.21
C THR A 222 2.82 3.36 36.51
N GLY A 223 3.61 3.48 37.58
CA GLY A 223 3.14 3.35 38.96
C GLY A 223 1.94 4.26 39.18
N ARG A 224 0.75 3.65 39.20
CA ARG A 224 -0.46 4.26 39.74
C ARG A 224 -0.30 4.28 41.26
N SER A 225 0.26 5.39 41.75
CA SER A 225 0.30 5.69 43.17
C SER A 225 -1.11 6.09 43.61
N ASP A 226 -1.84 5.16 44.22
CA ASP A 226 -2.96 5.50 45.09
C ASP A 226 -2.39 6.13 46.37
N ARG A 227 -2.60 7.44 46.54
CA ARG A 227 -2.72 8.15 47.83
C ARG A 227 -3.26 9.55 47.63
#